data_AF-A0A935Y2B4-F1
#
_entry.id   AF-A0A935Y2B4-F1
#
_cell.length_a   1.000
_cell.length_b   1.000
_cell.length_c   1.000
_cell.angle_alpha   90.00
_cell.angle_beta   90.00
_cell.angle_gamma   90.00
#
_symmetry.space_group_name_H-M   'P 1'
#
loop_
_entity.id
_entity.type
_entity.pdbx_description
1 polymer ?
#
loop_
_entity_poly.entity_id
_entity_poly.type
_entity_poly.pdbx_seq_one_letter_code
_entity_poly.pdbx_strand_id
1 'polypeptide(L)'
;MEFIGGSYALVQGLNGDFIEEWFLSDEGTRWRAERVSGIGGGGQNPFGAGTSSLNFLGTDTSLYKPNYTLKSSKVSYPWQDLMVAAQALNVPDLTSVYDTLRKVMDIDRALWFVGSEILFGDDDSYINKGGMDYYVYWDKETGRLVPVEYDGNSCMSGNSATWSLFLKENDTKFPLASRLFKIPELRQRYLAHARVLVNEYYNPATFASRIDKFNSLIDSFVNVDSKKFYTYAQFKSGATELKNYAASRKVCTILIQNFR
;
A
#
# COMPACT_ATOMS: atom_id res chain seq x y z
N MET A 1 9.09 14.11 -38.16
CA MET A 1 8.45 12.95 -37.52
C MET A 1 7.61 13.51 -36.39
N GLU A 2 6.31 13.72 -36.62
CA GLU A 2 5.40 14.19 -35.57
C GLU A 2 5.16 13.04 -34.59
N PHE A 3 5.59 13.20 -33.34
CA PHE A 3 5.23 12.28 -32.27
C PHE A 3 3.75 12.48 -31.95
N ILE A 4 2.94 11.49 -32.30
CA ILE A 4 1.48 11.48 -32.13
C ILE A 4 1.02 10.93 -30.77
N GLY A 5 1.94 10.42 -29.95
CA GLY A 5 1.69 9.91 -28.59
C GLY A 5 2.20 10.86 -27.51
N GLY A 6 1.53 10.91 -26.36
CA GLY A 6 1.98 11.62 -25.17
C GLY A 6 3.03 10.84 -24.37
N SER A 7 3.37 11.33 -23.18
CA SER A 7 4.30 10.69 -22.24
C SER A 7 3.62 9.60 -21.41
N TYR A 8 4.24 8.43 -21.27
CA TYR A 8 3.71 7.29 -20.51
C TYR A 8 4.76 6.70 -19.58
N ALA A 9 4.31 6.20 -18.42
CA ALA A 9 5.10 5.35 -17.55
C ALA A 9 4.83 3.87 -17.91
N LEU A 10 5.89 3.10 -18.18
CA LEU A 10 5.81 1.66 -18.29
C LEU A 10 5.99 1.07 -16.89
N VAL A 11 4.90 0.61 -16.30
CA VAL A 11 4.89 0.00 -14.97
C VAL A 11 4.84 -1.51 -15.13
N GLN A 12 5.67 -2.23 -14.37
CA GLN A 12 5.63 -3.69 -14.35
C GLN A 12 4.24 -4.15 -13.89
N GLY A 13 3.59 -4.98 -14.69
CA GLY A 13 2.33 -5.58 -14.30
C GLY A 13 2.56 -6.53 -13.12
N LEU A 14 1.73 -6.45 -12.08
CA LEU A 14 1.78 -7.39 -10.95
C LEU A 14 1.29 -8.80 -11.34
N ASN A 15 1.73 -9.36 -12.45
CA ASN A 15 1.30 -10.65 -13.01
C ASN A 15 2.17 -11.83 -12.49
N GLY A 16 2.13 -12.98 -13.16
CA GLY A 16 2.97 -14.13 -12.80
C GLY A 16 4.46 -13.80 -12.83
N ASP A 17 4.94 -13.10 -13.86
CA ASP A 17 6.34 -12.71 -14.03
C ASP A 17 6.85 -11.87 -12.85
N PHE A 18 6.06 -10.90 -12.37
CA PHE A 18 6.39 -10.15 -11.16
C PHE A 18 6.52 -11.05 -9.94
N ILE A 19 5.61 -12.02 -9.78
CA ILE A 19 5.66 -12.92 -8.63
C ILE A 19 6.89 -13.83 -8.70
N GLU A 20 7.26 -14.36 -9.86
CA GLU A 20 8.47 -15.18 -10.03
C GLU A 20 9.76 -14.39 -9.75
N GLU A 21 9.78 -13.09 -10.03
CA GLU A 21 10.95 -12.24 -9.76
C GLU A 21 11.15 -11.95 -8.27
N TRP A 22 10.05 -11.75 -7.53
CA TRP A 22 10.08 -11.24 -6.15
C TRP A 22 9.74 -12.29 -5.08
N PHE A 23 9.21 -13.45 -5.45
CA PHE A 23 8.86 -14.56 -4.57
C PHE A 23 9.50 -15.87 -5.03
N LEU A 24 9.45 -16.89 -4.16
CA LEU A 24 10.06 -18.20 -4.45
C LEU A 24 9.32 -18.97 -5.55
N SER A 25 8.02 -18.73 -5.73
CA SER A 25 7.22 -19.28 -6.81
C SER A 25 5.99 -18.41 -7.10
N ASP A 26 5.42 -18.55 -8.30
CA ASP A 26 4.13 -17.98 -8.71
C ASP A 26 2.95 -18.94 -8.52
N GLU A 27 3.17 -19.99 -7.74
CA GLU A 27 2.22 -21.08 -7.51
C GLU A 27 1.12 -20.73 -6.49
N GLY A 28 1.18 -19.51 -5.97
CA GLY A 28 0.24 -18.98 -4.99
C GLY A 28 -1.10 -18.53 -5.55
N THR A 29 -1.80 -17.73 -4.75
CA THR A 29 -3.06 -17.08 -5.14
C THR A 29 -2.93 -15.57 -5.02
N ARG A 30 -3.42 -14.84 -6.01
CA ARG A 30 -3.35 -13.39 -6.05
C ARG A 30 -4.72 -12.76 -6.20
N TRP A 31 -4.99 -11.76 -5.37
CA TRP A 31 -6.18 -10.94 -5.44
C TRP A 31 -5.82 -9.48 -5.59
N ARG A 32 -6.65 -8.75 -6.33
CA ARG A 32 -6.75 -7.30 -6.16
C ARG A 32 -7.79 -7.03 -5.09
N ALA A 33 -7.45 -6.23 -4.09
CA ALA A 33 -8.42 -5.75 -3.13
C ALA A 33 -9.21 -4.60 -3.76
N GLU A 34 -10.43 -4.91 -4.20
CA GLU A 34 -11.35 -3.97 -4.80
C GLU A 34 -12.77 -4.52 -4.70
N ARG A 35 -13.75 -3.66 -4.42
CA ARG A 35 -15.15 -4.07 -4.50
C ARG A 35 -15.55 -4.29 -5.95
N VAL A 36 -15.86 -5.54 -6.31
CA VAL A 36 -16.33 -5.90 -7.66
C VAL A 36 -17.81 -5.58 -7.88
N SER A 37 -18.58 -5.38 -6.80
CA SER A 37 -20.01 -5.06 -6.86
C SER A 37 -20.34 -3.77 -6.11
N GLY A 38 -21.00 -2.82 -6.78
CA GLY A 38 -21.57 -1.63 -6.15
C GLY A 38 -20.73 -0.34 -6.24
N ILE A 39 -19.87 -0.20 -7.26
CA ILE A 39 -19.24 1.08 -7.63
C ILE A 39 -20.37 2.03 -8.08
N GLY A 40 -21.06 2.70 -7.16
CA GLY A 40 -22.09 3.69 -7.51
C GLY A 40 -23.30 3.82 -6.58
N GLY A 41 -23.32 3.19 -5.40
CA GLY A 41 -24.38 3.40 -4.41
C GLY A 41 -23.84 4.14 -3.20
N GLY A 42 -24.44 5.28 -2.83
CA GLY A 42 -24.11 6.12 -1.66
C GLY A 42 -24.29 5.46 -0.29
N GLY A 43 -23.74 4.26 -0.10
CA GLY A 43 -23.53 3.64 1.19
C GLY A 43 -22.31 4.23 1.90
N GLN A 44 -22.26 4.07 3.23
CA GLN A 44 -21.26 4.67 4.11
C GLN A 44 -19.80 4.22 3.86
N ASN A 45 -19.54 3.35 2.88
CA ASN A 45 -18.19 2.96 2.48
C ASN A 45 -18.08 2.54 0.99
N PRO A 46 -17.80 3.48 0.07
CA PRO A 46 -17.73 3.17 -1.35
C PRO A 46 -16.50 2.37 -1.76
N PHE A 47 -15.41 2.41 -0.97
CA PHE A 47 -14.08 1.92 -1.37
C PHE A 47 -13.71 0.56 -0.77
N GLY A 48 -14.33 0.16 0.35
CA GLY A 48 -14.20 -1.21 0.88
C GLY A 48 -13.56 -1.34 2.26
N ALA A 49 -13.29 -0.24 2.98
CA ALA A 49 -12.89 -0.33 4.38
C ALA A 49 -13.87 -1.17 5.24
N GLY A 50 -13.36 -2.05 6.08
CA GLY A 50 -14.20 -3.00 6.83
C GLY A 50 -14.64 -4.23 6.03
N THR A 51 -14.29 -4.32 4.75
CA THR A 51 -14.53 -5.50 3.91
C THR A 51 -13.27 -5.98 3.20
N SER A 52 -12.81 -5.24 2.20
CA SER A 52 -11.60 -5.53 1.42
C SER A 52 -10.33 -4.94 2.02
N SER A 53 -10.34 -4.62 3.31
CA SER A 53 -9.16 -4.20 4.10
C SER A 53 -8.68 -5.36 5.01
N LEU A 54 -8.69 -6.59 4.50
CA LEU A 54 -8.33 -7.81 5.24
C LEU A 54 -9.19 -8.07 6.50
N ASN A 55 -10.45 -7.64 6.47
CA ASN A 55 -11.39 -7.90 7.56
C ASN A 55 -11.91 -9.34 7.53
N PHE A 56 -12.19 -9.90 8.70
CA PHE A 56 -12.84 -11.20 8.79
C PHE A 56 -14.34 -11.05 8.54
N LEU A 57 -14.83 -11.62 7.44
CA LEU A 57 -16.24 -11.52 7.03
C LEU A 57 -17.08 -12.70 7.52
N GLY A 58 -16.42 -13.79 7.91
CA GLY A 58 -17.03 -15.06 8.28
C GLY A 58 -16.26 -16.22 7.67
N THR A 59 -16.62 -17.45 8.03
CA THR A 59 -15.97 -18.66 7.51
C THR A 59 -16.46 -19.06 6.12
N ASP A 60 -17.60 -18.52 5.67
CA ASP A 60 -18.06 -18.70 4.30
C ASP A 60 -17.22 -17.83 3.34
N THR A 61 -16.37 -18.49 2.55
CA THR A 61 -15.51 -17.83 1.57
C THR A 61 -16.28 -17.09 0.47
N SER A 62 -17.58 -17.36 0.29
CA SER A 62 -18.43 -16.62 -0.64
C SER A 62 -18.53 -15.12 -0.29
N LEU A 63 -18.37 -14.77 1.00
CA LEU A 63 -18.43 -13.40 1.52
C LEU A 63 -17.27 -12.52 1.03
N TYR A 64 -16.16 -13.13 0.62
CA TYR A 64 -14.97 -12.41 0.14
C TYR A 64 -15.06 -12.05 -1.34
N LYS A 65 -15.76 -12.86 -2.14
CA LYS A 65 -15.84 -12.69 -3.60
C LYS A 65 -16.35 -11.32 -4.06
N PRO A 66 -17.32 -10.66 -3.39
CA PRO A 66 -17.77 -9.32 -3.76
C PRO A 66 -16.76 -8.19 -3.47
N ASN A 67 -15.72 -8.49 -2.67
CA ASN A 67 -14.81 -7.51 -2.09
C ASN A 67 -13.37 -7.65 -2.62
N TYR A 68 -13.09 -8.66 -3.43
CA TYR A 68 -11.78 -8.84 -4.05
C TYR A 68 -11.95 -9.42 -5.45
N THR A 69 -11.07 -9.04 -6.37
CA THR A 69 -10.97 -9.68 -7.68
C THR A 69 -9.91 -10.76 -7.61
N LEU A 70 -10.28 -12.01 -7.91
CA LEU A 70 -9.30 -13.08 -8.09
C LEU A 70 -8.56 -12.88 -9.41
N LYS A 71 -7.23 -12.79 -9.37
CA LYS A 71 -6.40 -12.47 -10.53
C LYS A 71 -5.63 -13.69 -11.05
N SER A 72 -5.19 -14.56 -10.15
CA SER A 72 -4.61 -15.86 -10.47
C SER A 72 -4.70 -16.79 -9.27
N SER A 73 -4.78 -18.10 -9.53
CA SER A 73 -4.63 -19.14 -8.52
C SER A 73 -4.24 -20.45 -9.18
N LYS A 74 -3.33 -21.20 -8.54
CA LYS A 74 -2.99 -22.58 -8.91
C LYS A 74 -3.42 -23.61 -7.84
N VAL A 75 -4.28 -23.20 -6.90
CA VAL A 75 -4.83 -24.08 -5.84
C VAL A 75 -6.35 -24.24 -5.98
N SER A 76 -6.89 -25.34 -5.45
CA SER A 76 -8.31 -25.70 -5.60
C SER A 76 -9.27 -24.78 -4.85
N TYR A 77 -8.81 -24.14 -3.76
CA TYR A 77 -9.63 -23.33 -2.87
C TYR A 77 -9.03 -21.94 -2.67
N PRO A 78 -8.97 -21.09 -3.72
CA PRO A 78 -8.22 -19.84 -3.69
C PRO A 78 -8.56 -19.01 -2.44
N TRP A 79 -9.85 -18.82 -2.17
CA TRP A 79 -10.36 -17.95 -1.11
C TRP A 79 -10.11 -18.41 0.33
N GLN A 80 -9.70 -19.65 0.54
CA GLN A 80 -9.55 -20.22 1.88
C GLN A 80 -8.45 -19.51 2.66
N ASP A 81 -7.29 -19.28 2.04
CA ASP A 81 -6.14 -18.69 2.71
C ASP A 81 -6.35 -17.21 3.05
N LEU A 82 -7.07 -16.48 2.18
CA LEU A 82 -7.51 -15.11 2.45
C LEU A 82 -8.40 -15.06 3.70
N MET A 83 -9.38 -15.96 3.78
CA MET A 83 -10.27 -16.05 4.93
C MET A 83 -9.52 -16.42 6.21
N VAL A 84 -8.63 -17.42 6.15
CA VAL A 84 -7.84 -17.89 7.31
C VAL A 84 -6.95 -16.78 7.86
N ALA A 85 -6.23 -16.04 7.00
CA ALA A 85 -5.39 -14.95 7.47
C ALA A 85 -6.22 -13.77 8.00
N ALA A 86 -7.35 -13.44 7.37
CA ALA A 86 -8.28 -12.44 7.88
C ALA A 86 -8.79 -12.86 9.27
N GLN A 87 -9.15 -14.13 9.47
CA GLN A 87 -9.54 -14.65 10.77
C GLN A 87 -8.42 -14.52 11.80
N ALA A 88 -7.20 -14.96 11.46
CA ALA A 88 -6.04 -14.89 12.35
C ALA A 88 -5.67 -13.45 12.74
N LEU A 89 -5.90 -12.48 11.85
CA LEU A 89 -5.66 -11.06 12.12
C LEU A 89 -6.75 -10.42 12.99
N ASN A 90 -8.01 -10.82 12.83
CA ASN A 90 -9.16 -10.13 13.39
C ASN A 90 -9.78 -10.79 14.63
N VAL A 91 -9.61 -12.10 14.84
CA VAL A 91 -10.34 -12.84 15.89
C VAL A 91 -9.56 -13.02 17.20
N PRO A 92 -8.29 -13.46 17.22
CA PRO A 92 -7.57 -13.73 18.47
C PRO A 92 -7.42 -12.49 19.34
N ASP A 93 -7.26 -12.63 20.65
CA ASP A 93 -6.93 -11.49 21.53
C ASP A 93 -5.54 -10.91 21.22
N LEU A 94 -5.28 -9.68 21.65
CA LEU A 94 -3.99 -8.98 21.40
C LEU A 94 -2.76 -9.73 21.91
N THR A 95 -2.93 -10.59 22.93
CA THR A 95 -1.86 -11.44 23.47
C THR A 95 -1.54 -12.65 22.60
N SER A 96 -2.48 -13.08 21.74
CA SER A 96 -2.39 -14.32 20.95
C SER A 96 -2.36 -14.09 19.44
N VAL A 97 -2.73 -12.89 18.98
CA VAL A 97 -2.79 -12.55 17.55
C VAL A 97 -1.44 -12.71 16.86
N TYR A 98 -0.31 -12.39 17.53
CA TYR A 98 1.01 -12.54 16.91
C TYR A 98 1.33 -14.01 16.56
N ASP A 99 1.16 -14.92 17.51
CA ASP A 99 1.53 -16.33 17.34
C ASP A 99 0.65 -17.07 16.34
N THR A 100 -0.60 -16.66 16.23
CA THR A 100 -1.56 -17.19 15.26
C THR A 100 -1.34 -16.60 13.88
N LEU A 101 -1.19 -15.28 13.78
CA LEU A 101 -1.03 -14.57 12.50
C LEU A 101 0.28 -14.90 11.80
N ARG A 102 1.40 -15.04 12.52
CA ARG A 102 2.72 -15.30 11.90
C ARG A 102 2.81 -16.64 11.13
N LYS A 103 1.82 -17.51 11.30
CA LYS A 103 1.71 -18.78 10.58
C LYS A 103 1.09 -18.61 9.18
N VAL A 104 0.32 -17.55 8.96
CA VAL A 104 -0.54 -17.37 7.79
C VAL A 104 -0.39 -16.00 7.12
N MET A 105 0.40 -15.10 7.69
CA MET A 105 0.73 -13.79 7.12
C MET A 105 2.18 -13.45 7.40
N ASP A 106 2.84 -12.83 6.43
CA ASP A 106 4.13 -12.18 6.64
C ASP A 106 3.91 -10.83 7.34
N ILE A 107 4.01 -10.87 8.67
CA ILE A 107 3.80 -9.69 9.51
C ILE A 107 4.83 -8.59 9.20
N ASP A 108 6.06 -8.96 8.87
CA ASP A 108 7.12 -7.98 8.63
C ASP A 108 6.84 -7.17 7.36
N ARG A 109 6.54 -7.87 6.26
CA ARG A 109 6.13 -7.25 5.00
C ARG A 109 4.84 -6.43 5.14
N ALA A 110 3.89 -6.90 5.95
CA ALA A 110 2.67 -6.13 6.23
C ALA A 110 2.95 -4.81 6.98
N LEU A 111 3.94 -4.78 7.88
CA LEU A 111 4.36 -3.54 8.55
C LEU A 111 5.08 -2.58 7.59
N TRP A 112 5.91 -3.10 6.67
CA TRP A 112 6.51 -2.29 5.59
C TRP A 112 5.47 -1.70 4.65
N PHE A 113 4.48 -2.50 4.26
CA PHE A 113 3.35 -2.07 3.46
C PHE A 113 2.63 -0.90 4.14
N VAL A 114 2.12 -1.07 5.36
CA VAL A 114 1.43 0.01 6.11
C VAL A 114 2.31 1.25 6.30
N GLY A 115 3.61 1.07 6.59
CA GLY A 115 4.54 2.19 6.73
C GLY A 115 4.73 2.97 5.44
N SER A 116 4.77 2.28 4.30
CA SER A 116 4.88 2.89 2.98
C SER A 116 3.61 3.69 2.66
N GLU A 117 2.42 3.12 2.86
CA GLU A 117 1.14 3.82 2.66
C GLU A 117 1.06 5.14 3.47
N ILE A 118 1.46 5.10 4.74
CA ILE A 118 1.40 6.26 5.65
C ILE A 118 2.47 7.32 5.35
N LEU A 119 3.68 6.89 5.01
CA LEU A 119 4.79 7.83 4.81
C LEU A 119 4.79 8.44 3.42
N PHE A 120 4.39 7.67 2.40
CA PHE A 120 4.16 8.19 1.05
C PHE A 120 2.83 8.92 0.92
N GLY A 121 1.91 8.74 1.88
CA GLY A 121 0.69 9.51 1.92
C GLY A 121 -0.24 9.15 0.78
N ASP A 122 -0.39 7.86 0.53
CA ASP A 122 -1.24 7.32 -0.53
C ASP A 122 -2.72 7.45 -0.14
N ASP A 123 -3.43 8.35 -0.83
CA ASP A 123 -4.83 8.68 -0.55
C ASP A 123 -5.79 7.55 -0.92
N ASP A 124 -5.47 6.74 -1.93
CA ASP A 124 -6.37 5.72 -2.44
C ASP A 124 -6.10 4.33 -1.84
N SER A 125 -5.02 4.21 -1.10
CA SER A 125 -4.54 2.99 -0.47
C SER A 125 -5.46 2.26 0.53
N TYR A 126 -4.92 1.11 0.96
CA TYR A 126 -5.33 0.40 2.16
C TYR A 126 -5.50 1.31 3.39
N ILE A 127 -4.61 2.29 3.67
CA ILE A 127 -4.63 2.97 4.98
C ILE A 127 -5.66 4.12 5.06
N ASN A 128 -6.09 4.66 3.92
CA ASN A 128 -6.99 5.81 3.89
C ASN A 128 -8.41 5.44 3.43
N LYS A 129 -8.58 5.03 2.17
CA LYS A 129 -9.89 4.62 1.61
C LYS A 129 -10.28 3.21 2.03
N GLY A 130 -9.28 2.32 2.14
CA GLY A 130 -9.45 0.92 2.48
C GLY A 130 -10.05 0.13 1.33
N GLY A 131 -9.41 -0.97 0.95
CA GLY A 131 -9.93 -1.83 -0.10
C GLY A 131 -9.67 -1.38 -1.53
N MET A 132 -8.64 -0.57 -1.72
CA MET A 132 -8.22 0.04 -2.99
C MET A 132 -6.68 0.07 -3.03
N ASP A 133 -6.12 0.06 -4.24
CA ASP A 133 -4.69 0.29 -4.53
C ASP A 133 -3.71 -0.63 -3.79
N TYR A 134 -4.13 -1.89 -3.63
CA TYR A 134 -3.22 -2.96 -3.25
C TYR A 134 -3.70 -4.33 -3.73
N TYR A 135 -2.72 -5.24 -3.83
CA TYR A 135 -2.91 -6.65 -4.05
C TYR A 135 -2.62 -7.43 -2.78
N VAL A 136 -3.15 -8.64 -2.75
CA VAL A 136 -2.85 -9.63 -1.72
C VAL A 136 -2.32 -10.85 -2.44
N TYR A 137 -1.13 -11.30 -2.06
CA TYR A 137 -0.54 -12.53 -2.56
C TYR A 137 -0.44 -13.55 -1.44
N TRP A 138 -0.98 -14.74 -1.66
CA TRP A 138 -0.71 -15.91 -0.84
C TRP A 138 0.44 -16.68 -1.44
N ASP A 139 1.57 -16.68 -0.77
CA ASP A 139 2.77 -17.41 -1.17
C ASP A 139 2.66 -18.87 -0.74
N LYS A 140 2.64 -19.78 -1.71
CA LYS A 140 2.50 -21.23 -1.49
C LYS A 140 3.70 -21.81 -0.74
N GLU A 141 4.90 -21.28 -0.94
CA GLU A 141 6.12 -21.84 -0.34
C GLU A 141 6.20 -21.54 1.16
N THR A 142 5.67 -20.40 1.58
CA THR A 142 5.66 -20.00 3.00
C THR A 142 4.31 -20.25 3.67
N GLY A 143 3.24 -20.45 2.90
CA GLY A 143 1.86 -20.51 3.37
C GLY A 143 1.34 -19.18 3.92
N ARG A 144 1.97 -18.06 3.58
CA ARG A 144 1.69 -16.74 4.16
C ARG A 144 1.12 -15.76 3.14
N LEU A 145 0.18 -14.94 3.61
CA LEU A 145 -0.27 -13.75 2.91
C LEU A 145 0.74 -12.60 3.01
N VAL A 146 0.86 -11.87 1.92
CA VAL A 146 1.67 -10.67 1.76
C VAL A 146 0.83 -9.60 1.06
N PRO A 147 0.55 -8.44 1.69
CA PRO A 147 0.01 -7.29 0.98
C PRO A 147 1.08 -6.67 0.09
N VAL A 148 0.69 -6.24 -1.11
CA VAL A 148 1.57 -5.68 -2.13
C VAL A 148 0.97 -4.38 -2.64
N GLU A 149 1.71 -3.28 -2.55
CA GLU A 149 1.28 -1.97 -3.04
C GLU A 149 1.01 -1.99 -4.56
N TYR A 150 0.06 -1.16 -4.98
CA TYR A 150 -0.28 -1.01 -6.39
C TYR A 150 -0.92 0.36 -6.64
N ASP A 151 -0.49 1.03 -7.71
CA ASP A 151 -1.15 2.26 -8.22
C ASP A 151 -1.08 3.46 -7.28
N GLY A 152 0.09 3.69 -6.67
CA GLY A 152 0.46 4.91 -5.96
C GLY A 152 0.53 6.18 -6.82
N ASN A 153 -0.49 6.45 -7.62
CA ASN A 153 -0.65 7.66 -8.42
C ASN A 153 -1.20 8.84 -7.60
N SER A 154 -1.79 8.54 -6.43
CA SER A 154 -2.47 9.48 -5.54
C SER A 154 -1.72 9.67 -4.22
N CYS A 155 -0.39 9.72 -4.30
CA CYS A 155 0.49 9.87 -3.16
C CYS A 155 1.00 11.31 -2.99
N MET A 156 1.60 11.59 -1.83
CA MET A 156 2.42 12.77 -1.57
C MET A 156 1.72 14.11 -1.80
N SER A 157 0.39 14.10 -1.66
CA SER A 157 -0.42 15.32 -1.64
C SER A 157 -0.19 16.09 -0.34
N GLY A 158 -0.28 17.42 -0.38
CA GLY A 158 -0.09 18.26 0.82
C GLY A 158 -0.98 17.88 2.02
N ASN A 159 -2.16 17.30 1.77
CA ASN A 159 -3.08 16.83 2.81
C ASN A 159 -2.54 15.65 3.61
N SER A 160 -1.76 14.77 2.99
CA SER A 160 -1.19 13.58 3.65
C SER A 160 0.06 13.88 4.47
N ALA A 161 0.68 15.05 4.28
CA ALA A 161 1.92 15.42 4.94
C ALA A 161 1.82 15.43 6.48
N THR A 162 0.61 15.65 7.01
CA THR A 162 0.32 15.74 8.46
C THR A 162 -0.21 14.44 9.05
N TRP A 163 -0.32 13.35 8.26
CA TRP A 163 -0.83 12.08 8.77
C TRP A 163 0.01 11.57 9.94
N SER A 164 -0.68 11.08 10.98
CA SER A 164 -0.03 10.41 12.10
C SER A 164 0.74 9.19 11.62
N LEU A 165 1.89 8.92 12.24
CA LEU A 165 2.63 7.66 12.04
C LEU A 165 1.79 6.44 12.43
N PHE A 166 0.78 6.61 13.28
CA PHE A 166 -0.14 5.54 13.69
C PHE A 166 -1.55 5.79 13.15
N LEU A 167 -1.65 6.23 11.88
CA LEU A 167 -2.93 6.43 11.22
C LEU A 167 -3.78 5.14 11.31
N LYS A 168 -5.08 5.30 11.58
CA LYS A 168 -6.07 4.22 11.79
C LYS A 168 -5.81 3.26 12.98
N GLU A 169 -4.92 3.59 13.91
CA GLU A 169 -4.66 2.76 15.11
C GLU A 169 -5.93 2.39 15.92
N ASN A 170 -6.96 3.24 15.88
CA ASN A 170 -8.22 3.03 16.60
C ASN A 170 -9.40 2.65 15.69
N ASP A 171 -9.19 2.51 14.38
CA ASP A 171 -10.25 2.21 13.43
C ASP A 171 -10.22 0.73 13.04
N THR A 172 -11.14 -0.06 13.59
CA THR A 172 -11.20 -1.52 13.41
C THR A 172 -11.48 -1.95 11.97
N LYS A 173 -11.85 -1.03 11.09
CA LYS A 173 -11.96 -1.30 9.64
C LYS A 173 -10.60 -1.56 9.00
N PHE A 174 -9.50 -1.16 9.64
CA PHE A 174 -8.13 -1.27 9.12
C PHE A 174 -7.28 -2.17 10.04
N PRO A 175 -7.55 -3.49 10.08
CA PRO A 175 -7.02 -4.38 11.08
C PRO A 175 -5.48 -4.47 11.12
N LEU A 176 -4.75 -4.32 10.01
CA LEU A 176 -3.28 -4.22 10.06
C LEU A 176 -2.80 -3.08 10.97
N ALA A 177 -3.42 -1.90 10.88
CA ALA A 177 -3.07 -0.76 11.73
C ALA A 177 -3.66 -0.93 13.14
N SER A 178 -4.97 -1.21 13.23
CA SER A 178 -5.68 -1.18 14.51
C SER A 178 -5.35 -2.33 15.45
N ARG A 179 -4.69 -3.38 14.93
CA ARG A 179 -4.27 -4.56 15.69
C ARG A 179 -2.78 -4.57 15.92
N LEU A 180 -1.97 -4.47 14.85
CA LEU A 180 -0.52 -4.67 14.96
C LEU A 180 0.14 -3.55 15.75
N PHE A 181 -0.32 -2.29 15.64
CA PHE A 181 0.23 -1.17 16.41
C PHE A 181 -0.01 -1.28 17.91
N LYS A 182 -1.00 -2.07 18.35
CA LYS A 182 -1.32 -2.30 19.76
C LYS A 182 -0.45 -3.37 20.43
N ILE A 183 0.34 -4.11 19.65
CA ILE A 183 1.28 -5.10 20.16
C ILE A 183 2.62 -4.39 20.34
N PRO A 184 3.16 -4.28 21.58
CA PRO A 184 4.36 -3.48 21.84
C PRO A 184 5.55 -3.84 20.94
N GLU A 185 5.81 -5.13 20.75
CA GLU A 185 6.92 -5.59 19.92
C GLU A 185 6.72 -5.22 18.43
N LEU A 186 5.51 -5.40 17.89
CA LEU A 186 5.24 -5.04 16.49
C LEU A 186 5.23 -3.54 16.28
N ARG A 187 4.79 -2.76 17.28
CA ARG A 187 4.89 -1.29 17.26
C ARG A 187 6.35 -0.84 17.15
N GLN A 188 7.26 -1.47 17.88
CA GLN A 188 8.69 -1.18 17.80
C GLN A 188 9.28 -1.58 16.43
N ARG A 189 8.90 -2.75 15.89
CA ARG A 189 9.30 -3.15 14.54
C ARG A 189 8.79 -2.17 13.48
N TYR A 190 7.53 -1.75 13.57
CA TYR A 190 6.97 -0.72 12.70
C TYR A 190 7.75 0.60 12.76
N LEU A 191 8.09 1.06 13.96
CA LEU A 191 8.90 2.27 14.13
C LEU A 191 10.31 2.12 13.54
N ALA A 192 10.90 0.92 13.60
CA ALA A 192 12.16 0.64 12.93
C ALA A 192 12.04 0.73 11.40
N HIS A 193 10.98 0.17 10.80
CA HIS A 193 10.69 0.32 9.36
C HIS A 193 10.45 1.78 8.98
N ALA A 194 9.63 2.50 9.73
CA ALA A 194 9.37 3.91 9.51
C ALA A 194 10.65 4.75 9.57
N ARG A 195 11.58 4.42 10.48
CA ARG A 195 12.90 5.07 10.57
C ARG A 195 13.72 4.86 9.29
N VAL A 196 13.73 3.66 8.72
CA VAL A 196 14.41 3.38 7.45
C VAL A 196 13.76 4.16 6.31
N LEU A 197 12.43 4.10 6.19
CA LEU A 197 11.68 4.86 5.18
C LEU A 197 12.01 6.36 5.26
N VAL A 198 12.02 6.93 6.46
CA VAL A 198 12.37 8.35 6.68
C VAL A 198 13.83 8.65 6.33
N ASN A 199 14.78 7.84 6.81
CA ASN A 199 16.20 8.16 6.72
C ASN A 199 16.82 7.87 5.35
N GLU A 200 16.31 6.86 4.63
CA GLU A 200 16.88 6.42 3.36
C GLU A 200 16.07 6.91 2.16
N TYR A 201 14.74 6.88 2.26
CA TYR A 201 13.86 7.21 1.13
C TYR A 201 13.34 8.64 1.22
N TYR A 202 12.93 9.09 2.41
CA TYR A 202 12.38 10.43 2.66
C TYR A 202 13.40 11.48 3.11
N ASN A 203 14.69 11.15 3.08
CA ASN A 203 15.74 12.13 3.33
C ASN A 203 15.67 13.24 2.28
N PRO A 204 15.53 14.53 2.65
CA PRO A 204 15.31 15.61 1.69
C PRO A 204 16.37 15.69 0.59
N ALA A 205 17.64 15.40 0.90
CA ALA A 205 18.70 15.41 -0.11
C ALA A 205 18.56 14.24 -1.09
N THR A 206 18.39 13.01 -0.56
CA THR A 206 18.19 11.81 -1.39
C THR A 206 16.94 11.94 -2.26
N PHE A 207 15.83 12.39 -1.66
CA PHE A 207 14.54 12.55 -2.30
C PHE A 207 14.58 13.63 -3.40
N ALA A 208 15.16 14.80 -3.11
CA ALA A 208 15.34 15.85 -4.11
C ALA A 208 16.17 15.37 -5.30
N SER A 209 17.26 14.62 -5.06
CA SER A 209 18.09 14.08 -6.16
C SER A 209 17.32 13.09 -7.05
N ARG A 210 16.41 12.29 -6.46
CA ARG A 210 15.55 11.36 -7.22
C ARG A 210 14.53 12.14 -8.07
N ILE A 211 13.90 13.17 -7.51
CA ILE A 211 12.99 14.05 -8.26
C ILE A 211 13.74 14.70 -9.42
N ASP A 212 14.92 15.28 -9.17
CA ASP A 212 15.68 15.96 -10.21
C ASP A 212 16.13 15.02 -11.32
N LYS A 213 16.51 13.79 -10.98
CA LYS A 213 16.82 12.74 -11.96
C LYS A 213 15.61 12.41 -12.84
N PHE A 214 14.44 12.15 -12.27
CA PHE A 214 13.24 11.84 -13.05
C PHE A 214 12.72 13.05 -13.83
N ASN A 215 12.73 14.24 -13.22
CA ASN A 215 12.33 15.48 -13.88
C ASN A 215 13.19 15.72 -15.13
N SER A 216 14.52 15.63 -14.99
CA SER A 216 15.46 15.81 -16.11
C SER A 216 15.26 14.77 -17.22
N LEU A 217 14.91 13.52 -16.87
CA LEU A 217 14.66 12.45 -17.83
C LEU A 217 13.45 12.75 -18.72
N ILE A 218 12.40 13.37 -18.16
CA ILE A 218 11.12 13.58 -18.86
C ILE A 218 10.85 15.03 -19.29
N ASP A 219 11.65 16.00 -18.84
CA ASP A 219 11.41 17.44 -19.01
C ASP A 219 11.13 17.84 -20.47
N SER A 220 12.02 17.46 -21.39
CA SER A 220 11.87 17.79 -22.81
C SER A 220 10.64 17.15 -23.44
N PHE A 221 10.29 15.93 -23.03
CA PHE A 221 9.12 15.21 -23.51
C PHE A 221 7.83 15.88 -23.02
N VAL A 222 7.74 16.23 -21.73
CA VAL A 222 6.57 16.93 -21.16
C VAL A 222 6.38 18.32 -21.79
N ASN A 223 7.46 19.03 -22.10
CA ASN A 223 7.39 20.35 -22.72
C ASN A 223 6.70 20.31 -24.09
N VAL A 224 7.05 19.33 -24.92
CA VAL A 224 6.51 19.17 -26.28
C VAL A 224 5.22 18.34 -26.33
N ASP A 225 4.81 17.72 -25.21
CA ASP A 225 3.61 16.91 -25.14
C ASP A 225 2.34 17.73 -25.44
N SER A 226 1.61 17.32 -26.47
CA SER A 226 0.33 17.90 -26.90
C SER A 226 -0.89 17.21 -26.28
N LYS A 227 -0.68 16.11 -25.53
CA LYS A 227 -1.68 15.25 -24.89
C LYS A 227 -1.49 15.20 -23.37
N LYS A 228 -1.16 16.34 -22.77
CA LYS A 228 -0.85 16.47 -21.34
C LYS A 228 -2.07 16.74 -20.47
N PHE A 229 -2.13 16.07 -19.32
CA PHE A 229 -3.10 16.36 -18.24
C PHE A 229 -2.77 17.67 -17.50
N TYR A 230 -1.49 18.02 -17.43
CA TYR A 230 -0.98 19.21 -16.75
C TYR A 230 -0.14 20.05 -17.71
N THR A 231 -0.17 21.37 -17.54
CA THR A 231 0.71 22.28 -18.28
C THR A 231 2.18 22.05 -17.92
N TYR A 232 3.09 22.47 -18.81
CA TYR A 232 4.53 22.40 -18.51
C TYR A 232 4.90 23.23 -17.26
N ALA A 233 4.23 24.36 -17.03
CA ALA A 233 4.41 25.15 -15.81
C ALA A 233 4.01 24.37 -14.54
N GLN A 234 2.87 23.66 -14.57
CA GLN A 234 2.44 22.78 -13.47
C GLN A 234 3.39 21.61 -13.24
N PHE A 235 3.99 21.05 -14.30
CA PHE A 235 5.04 20.04 -14.15
C PHE A 235 6.27 20.59 -13.40
N LYS A 236 6.72 21.81 -13.71
CA LYS A 236 7.84 22.45 -12.98
C LYS A 236 7.47 22.81 -11.53
N SER A 237 6.24 23.28 -11.28
CA SER A 237 5.79 23.56 -9.91
C SER A 237 5.64 22.28 -9.09
N GLY A 238 5.09 21.21 -9.66
CA GLY A 238 4.91 19.92 -9.01
C GLY A 238 6.22 19.31 -8.49
N ALA A 239 7.32 19.47 -9.23
CA ALA A 239 8.65 19.05 -8.74
C ALA A 239 9.08 19.81 -7.47
N THR A 240 8.76 21.09 -7.38
CA THR A 240 9.01 21.91 -6.18
C THR A 240 8.09 21.49 -5.03
N GLU A 241 6.82 21.25 -5.32
CA GLU A 241 5.82 20.79 -4.34
C GLU A 241 6.21 19.45 -3.71
N LEU A 242 6.67 18.47 -4.51
CA LEU A 242 7.15 17.18 -4.00
C LEU A 242 8.38 17.32 -3.08
N LYS A 243 9.31 18.23 -3.40
CA LYS A 243 10.47 18.52 -2.52
C LYS A 243 10.01 19.12 -1.20
N ASN A 244 9.04 20.02 -1.22
CA ASN A 244 8.44 20.61 -0.02
C ASN A 244 7.69 19.57 0.81
N TYR A 245 6.98 18.63 0.16
CA TYR A 245 6.32 17.51 0.82
C TYR A 245 7.31 16.65 1.63
N ALA A 246 8.44 16.28 1.06
CA ALA A 246 9.44 15.50 1.78
C ALA A 246 10.02 16.25 2.99
N ALA A 247 10.21 17.57 2.85
CA ALA A 247 10.67 18.41 3.96
C ALA A 247 9.66 18.46 5.12
N SER A 248 8.36 18.59 4.82
CA SER A 248 7.32 18.62 5.86
C SER A 248 7.15 17.27 6.55
N ARG A 249 7.23 16.16 5.80
CA ARG A 249 7.13 14.81 6.37
C ARG A 249 8.26 14.54 7.37
N LYS A 250 9.50 14.95 7.08
CA LYS A 250 10.64 14.81 8.00
C LYS A 250 10.36 15.50 9.35
N VAL A 251 9.77 16.69 9.35
CA VAL A 251 9.47 17.45 10.58
C VAL A 251 8.47 16.71 11.48
N CYS A 252 7.43 16.08 10.91
CA CYS A 252 6.50 15.24 11.67
C CYS A 252 7.16 13.99 12.28
N THR A 253 8.28 13.53 11.72
CA THR A 253 8.96 12.29 12.11
C THR A 253 10.14 12.47 13.08
N ILE A 254 10.48 13.70 13.48
CA ILE A 254 11.56 13.99 14.46
C ILE A 254 11.36 13.24 15.79
N LEU A 255 10.12 12.83 16.09
CA LEU A 255 9.80 11.97 17.25
C LEU A 255 10.42 10.57 17.16
N ILE A 256 10.65 10.00 15.97
CA ILE A 256 11.20 8.63 15.78
C ILE A 256 12.69 8.54 16.17
N GLN A 257 13.44 9.64 16.08
CA GLN A 257 14.88 9.65 16.39
C GLN A 257 15.18 9.72 17.89
N ASN A 258 14.18 10.09 18.73
CA ASN A 258 14.35 10.23 20.18
C ASN A 258 13.89 9.01 20.99
N PHE A 259 13.26 8.01 20.35
CA PHE A 259 13.00 6.71 21.00
C PHE A 259 14.25 5.82 20.85
N ARG A 260 15.06 5.81 21.90
CA ARG A 260 16.07 4.77 22.18
C ARG A 260 15.46 3.72 23.10
#